data_AF-A0A075G8J1-F1
#
_entry.id   AF-A0A075G8J1-F1
#
_cell.length_a   1.000
_cell.length_b   1.000
_cell.length_c   1.000
_cell.angle_alpha   90.00
_cell.angle_beta   90.00
_cell.angle_gamma   90.00
#
_symmetry.space_group_name_H-M   'P 1'
#
loop_
_entity.id
_entity.type
_entity.pdbx_description
1 polymer ?
#
loop_
_entity_poly.entity_id
_entity_poly.type
_entity_poly.pdbx_seq_one_letter_code
_entity_poly.pdbx_strand_id
1 'polypeptide(L)'
;MSVQVSYKKQTMLGIIGITILLLVIEVIANVWWVTQINCEFEQNEIFQSISEEKKRNLCLDFYEIKTSNDEIIPNQSTDSITINALGFRGSDFSEIKPPNTYRIFMIGGSTMFGAGATSDETTIPGYLQQLLTEKDVGFNIEVINSGIQGADSNTESNLIERKLVRFSPDLIIIYDGWNDLRANNASTVVKENWETVCEFGQENNFDVIIALQPIAGFGNKVLTKQELKYAQTGKDYTNAPLIKSSSIYQNYAKDLSEIKTCTKTLDIRDTFDTETGPIYWDQGHVSDKGNYIVANSLFSTVYSIVSENDTFSIFETEKSTQKTSTLLYDDREIVVTVELLPLSKSENKKIKISTYDNSNKEDVLNVTYFLAISKNNENLLREYFFAKDGILIFDVFPEDSNQVQVFGEQQYAHNAYVMSDITPLQIKGPIFSADGIYTFDTELRTIDNADNWVFNLSGYHSEIDIGDDITFEETFVEDRSHSQAENILRQIFSNYKTVIMINEIFK
;
A
#
# COMPACT_ATOMS: atom_id res chain seq x y z
N MET A 1 17.55 72.68 27.03
CA MET A 1 16.55 72.25 26.05
C MET A 1 16.31 70.76 26.25
N SER A 2 15.16 70.38 26.81
CA SER A 2 14.73 68.98 26.93
C SER A 2 14.15 68.57 25.58
N VAL A 3 14.83 67.68 24.87
CA VAL A 3 14.31 67.14 23.60
C VAL A 3 13.24 66.11 23.96
N GLN A 4 11.97 66.52 23.90
CA GLN A 4 10.84 65.62 24.10
C GLN A 4 10.76 64.67 22.89
N VAL A 5 11.25 63.44 23.08
CA VAL A 5 11.11 62.38 22.08
C VAL A 5 9.63 61.97 22.05
N SER A 6 8.99 62.12 20.89
CA SER A 6 7.59 61.72 20.68
C SER A 6 7.33 60.30 21.18
N TYR A 7 6.20 60.08 21.87
CA TYR A 7 5.75 58.75 22.29
C TYR A 7 5.78 57.73 21.14
N LYS A 8 5.47 58.14 19.91
CA LYS A 8 5.58 57.27 18.72
C LYS A 8 7.01 56.77 18.49
N LYS A 9 8.02 57.62 18.68
CA LYS A 9 9.44 57.23 18.53
C LYS A 9 9.90 56.32 19.67
N GLN A 10 9.40 56.55 20.89
CA GLN A 10 9.70 55.67 22.04
C GLN A 10 9.07 54.29 21.88
N THR A 11 7.80 54.22 21.45
CA THR A 11 7.13 52.94 21.14
C THR A 11 7.83 52.22 20.00
N MET A 12 8.23 52.93 18.94
CA MET A 12 8.97 52.34 17.82
C MET A 12 10.34 51.79 18.26
N LEU A 13 11.10 52.52 19.07
CA LEU A 13 12.37 52.05 19.65
C LEU A 13 12.16 50.85 20.59
N GLY A 14 11.07 50.84 21.35
CA GLY A 14 10.70 49.72 22.20
C GLY A 14 10.39 48.44 21.41
N ILE A 15 9.61 48.57 20.33
CA ILE A 15 9.32 47.44 19.42
C ILE A 15 10.62 46.93 18.78
N ILE A 16 11.47 47.83 18.26
CA ILE A 16 12.77 47.45 17.68
C ILE A 16 13.64 46.72 18.71
N GLY A 17 13.70 47.21 19.95
CA GLY A 17 14.45 46.58 21.03
C GLY A 17 13.93 45.18 21.38
N ILE A 18 12.61 45.00 21.44
CA ILE A 18 11.98 43.70 21.68
C ILE A 18 12.26 42.74 20.50
N THR A 19 12.15 43.21 19.25
CA THR A 19 12.46 42.39 18.08
C THR A 19 13.91 41.93 18.07
N ILE A 20 14.86 42.84 18.36
CA ILE A 20 16.28 42.48 18.46
C ILE A 20 16.50 41.45 19.57
N LEU A 21 15.87 41.64 20.74
CA LEU A 21 15.97 40.71 21.85
C LEU A 21 15.45 39.31 21.46
N LEU A 22 14.30 39.24 20.80
CA LEU A 22 13.73 37.97 20.34
C LEU A 22 14.63 37.27 19.31
N LEU A 23 15.19 38.02 18.35
CA LEU A 23 16.16 37.48 17.38
C LEU A 23 17.42 36.95 18.07
N VAL A 24 17.95 37.65 19.08
CA VAL A 24 19.12 37.18 19.84
C VAL A 24 18.78 35.91 20.62
N ILE A 25 17.61 35.83 21.24
CA ILE A 25 17.14 34.62 21.94
C ILE A 25 17.01 33.46 20.96
N GLU A 26 16.43 33.68 19.78
CA GLU A 26 16.29 32.67 18.73
C GLU A 26 17.65 32.17 18.24
N VAL A 27 18.62 33.07 18.02
CA VAL A 27 19.99 32.69 17.64
C VAL A 27 20.66 31.87 18.74
N ILE A 28 20.57 32.30 20.01
CA ILE A 28 21.15 31.55 21.13
C ILE A 28 20.48 30.18 21.27
N ALA A 29 19.15 30.11 21.12
CA ALA A 29 18.41 28.85 21.19
C ALA A 29 18.81 27.90 20.06
N ASN A 30 18.96 28.39 18.82
CA ASN A 30 19.42 27.59 17.68
C ASN A 30 20.86 27.11 17.87
N VAL A 31 21.78 27.98 18.32
CA VAL A 31 23.17 27.59 18.60
C VAL A 31 23.21 26.54 19.73
N TRP A 32 22.46 26.77 20.82
CA TRP A 32 22.38 25.83 21.92
C TRP A 32 21.82 24.48 21.46
N TRP A 33 20.73 24.48 20.71
CA TRP A 33 20.12 23.28 20.12
C TRP A 33 21.15 22.48 19.31
N VAL A 34 21.81 23.12 18.35
CA VAL A 34 22.84 22.50 17.51
C VAL A 34 24.02 21.95 18.32
N THR A 35 24.35 22.53 19.48
CA THR A 35 25.41 22.04 20.37
C THR A 35 24.98 20.92 21.32
N GLN A 36 23.67 20.73 21.54
CA GLN A 36 23.13 19.68 22.41
C GLN A 36 22.69 18.42 21.65
N ILE A 37 22.63 18.45 20.32
CA ILE A 37 22.35 17.25 19.52
C ILE A 37 23.49 16.26 19.71
N ASN A 38 23.26 15.27 20.56
CA ASN A 38 24.09 14.08 20.66
C ASN A 38 23.80 13.25 19.41
N CYS A 39 24.64 13.40 18.39
CA CYS A 39 24.51 12.61 17.18
C CYS A 39 24.92 11.17 17.47
N GLU A 40 23.94 10.26 17.50
CA GLU A 40 24.17 8.85 17.83
C GLU A 40 25.13 8.16 16.84
N PHE A 41 25.34 8.76 15.67
CA PHE A 41 26.21 8.26 14.61
C PHE A 41 27.70 8.57 14.82
N GLU A 42 28.06 9.63 15.56
CA GLU A 42 29.46 10.10 15.70
C GLU A 42 30.37 9.01 16.29
N GLN A 43 29.90 8.34 17.35
CA GLN A 43 30.66 7.31 18.08
C GLN A 43 30.30 5.88 17.66
N ASN A 44 29.55 5.72 16.57
CA ASN A 44 29.08 4.42 16.14
C ASN A 44 30.05 3.74 15.16
N GLU A 45 30.34 2.46 15.38
CA GLU A 45 31.28 1.71 14.55
C GLU A 45 30.81 1.54 13.11
N ILE A 46 29.50 1.54 12.87
CA ILE A 46 28.89 1.36 11.54
C ILE A 46 29.14 2.58 10.65
N PHE A 47 29.21 3.77 11.24
CA PHE A 47 29.39 5.01 10.50
C PHE A 47 30.86 5.47 10.44
N GLN A 48 31.83 4.65 10.89
CA GLN A 48 33.26 5.03 10.92
C GLN A 48 33.83 5.42 9.54
N SER A 49 33.29 4.88 8.45
CA SER A 49 33.70 5.22 7.09
C SER A 49 33.09 6.52 6.56
N ILE A 50 32.13 7.11 7.29
CA ILE A 50 31.47 8.36 6.95
C ILE A 50 32.21 9.53 7.62
N SER A 51 32.36 10.65 6.91
CA SER A 51 32.96 11.86 7.48
C SER A 51 32.12 12.40 8.64
N GLU A 52 32.77 12.98 9.66
CA GLU A 52 32.07 13.58 10.81
C GLU A 52 31.04 14.63 10.39
N GLU A 53 31.34 15.42 9.35
CA GLU A 53 30.40 16.36 8.76
C GLU A 53 29.14 15.66 8.25
N LYS A 54 29.29 14.59 7.48
CA LYS A 54 28.15 13.83 6.94
C LYS A 54 27.37 13.14 8.05
N LYS A 55 28.03 12.59 9.08
CA LYS A 55 27.34 12.02 10.26
C LYS A 55 26.45 13.06 10.95
N ARG A 56 27.01 14.27 11.16
CA ARG A 56 26.29 15.37 11.79
C ARG A 56 25.10 15.83 10.94
N ASN A 57 25.26 15.93 9.62
CA ASN A 57 24.15 16.25 8.71
C ASN A 57 23.06 15.17 8.77
N LEU A 58 23.40 13.88 8.73
CA LEU A 58 22.40 12.80 8.85
C LEU A 58 21.59 12.88 10.14
N CYS A 59 22.26 13.24 11.26
CA CYS A 59 21.56 13.47 12.52
C CYS A 59 20.62 14.68 12.44
N LEU A 60 21.09 15.82 11.90
CA LEU A 60 20.30 17.03 11.76
C LEU A 60 19.08 16.81 10.84
N ASP A 61 19.31 16.23 9.67
CA ASP A 61 18.26 15.90 8.69
C ASP A 61 17.11 15.15 9.34
N PHE A 62 17.43 14.16 10.17
CA PHE A 62 16.44 13.35 10.88
C PHE A 62 15.65 14.15 11.93
N TYR A 63 16.31 15.04 12.68
CA TYR A 63 15.63 15.87 13.69
C TYR A 63 14.82 17.03 13.10
N GLU A 64 15.11 17.43 11.86
CA GLU A 64 14.43 18.53 11.18
C GLU A 64 13.08 18.14 10.57
N ILE A 65 12.81 16.84 10.38
CA ILE A 65 11.54 16.34 9.86
C ILE A 65 10.40 16.67 10.83
N LYS A 66 9.44 17.45 10.34
CA LYS A 66 8.26 17.86 11.10
C LYS A 66 7.11 16.89 10.87
N THR A 67 6.42 16.57 11.96
CA THR A 67 5.20 15.76 11.96
C THR A 67 4.04 16.53 12.57
N SER A 68 2.81 16.11 12.23
CA SER A 68 1.57 16.60 12.79
C SER A 68 0.70 15.41 13.18
N ASN A 69 0.59 15.13 14.48
CA ASN A 69 0.06 13.86 14.99
C ASN A 69 0.86 12.68 14.41
N ASP A 70 0.16 11.69 13.85
CA ASP A 70 0.75 10.48 13.28
C ASP A 70 1.10 10.63 11.79
N GLU A 71 1.08 11.85 11.24
CA GLU A 71 1.42 12.12 9.84
C GLU A 71 2.64 13.02 9.68
N ILE A 72 3.44 12.77 8.65
CA ILE A 72 4.58 13.61 8.29
C ILE A 72 4.06 14.82 7.49
N ILE A 73 4.55 16.02 7.82
CA ILE A 73 4.16 17.23 7.07
C ILE A 73 4.74 17.14 5.64
N PRO A 74 3.95 17.35 4.58
CA PRO A 74 4.45 17.27 3.21
C PRO A 74 5.47 18.36 2.83
N ASN A 75 6.17 18.16 1.70
CA ASN A 75 7.08 19.12 1.08
C ASN A 75 8.25 19.54 2.00
N GLN A 76 8.93 18.56 2.58
CA GLN A 76 10.15 18.76 3.36
C GLN A 76 11.32 18.16 2.61
N SER A 77 12.48 18.80 2.66
CA SER A 77 13.68 18.28 2.01
C SER A 77 14.90 18.68 2.81
N THR A 78 15.76 17.70 3.07
CA THR A 78 17.07 17.82 3.71
C THR A 78 18.13 17.18 2.79
N ASP A 79 19.39 17.07 3.25
CA ASP A 79 20.45 16.48 2.42
C ASP A 79 20.23 14.98 2.13
N SER A 80 19.55 14.26 3.04
CA SER A 80 19.35 12.79 2.98
C SER A 80 17.90 12.32 3.02
N ILE A 81 16.94 13.21 3.28
CA ILE A 81 15.52 12.88 3.42
C ILE A 81 14.67 13.84 2.60
N THR A 82 13.90 13.29 1.66
CA THR A 82 12.84 14.01 0.95
C THR A 82 11.48 13.52 1.44
N ILE A 83 10.60 14.45 1.81
CA ILE A 83 9.18 14.18 2.06
C ILE A 83 8.37 14.82 0.94
N ASN A 84 7.72 13.96 0.15
CA ASN A 84 7.01 14.34 -1.05
C ASN A 84 5.72 15.14 -0.76
N ALA A 85 5.02 15.58 -1.81
CA ALA A 85 3.83 16.41 -1.69
C ALA A 85 2.65 15.72 -0.97
N LEU A 86 2.69 14.40 -0.83
CA LEU A 86 1.67 13.57 -0.18
C LEU A 86 2.04 13.15 1.26
N GLY A 87 3.25 13.53 1.73
CA GLY A 87 3.72 13.26 3.08
C GLY A 87 4.38 11.88 3.24
N PHE A 88 4.94 11.31 2.17
CA PHE A 88 5.72 10.07 2.19
C PHE A 88 7.20 10.36 1.97
N ARG A 89 8.09 9.47 2.45
CA ARG A 89 9.52 9.62 2.21
C ARG A 89 9.87 9.19 0.78
N GLY A 90 10.71 9.96 0.10
CA GLY A 90 11.19 9.72 -1.26
C GLY A 90 10.52 10.59 -2.32
N SER A 91 10.55 10.12 -3.57
CA SER A 91 10.04 10.84 -4.74
C SER A 91 8.52 11.07 -4.72
N ASP A 92 8.06 12.06 -5.48
CA ASP A 92 6.64 12.25 -5.76
C ASP A 92 6.07 11.09 -6.59
N PHE A 93 4.82 10.74 -6.33
CA PHE A 93 4.02 9.82 -7.14
C PHE A 93 2.59 10.38 -7.29
N SER A 94 1.86 9.90 -8.30
CA SER A 94 0.50 10.39 -8.58
C SER A 94 -0.51 9.80 -7.60
N GLU A 95 -1.37 10.66 -7.01
CA GLU A 95 -2.47 10.22 -6.14
C GLU A 95 -3.37 9.21 -6.86
N ILE A 96 -3.75 9.52 -8.11
CA ILE A 96 -4.41 8.60 -9.01
C ILE A 96 -3.36 7.65 -9.60
N LYS A 97 -3.50 6.34 -9.36
CA LYS A 97 -2.58 5.33 -9.89
C LYS A 97 -2.53 5.38 -11.42
N PRO A 98 -1.34 5.60 -12.03
CA PRO A 98 -1.21 5.56 -13.48
C PRO A 98 -1.57 4.18 -14.04
N PRO A 99 -2.03 4.09 -15.29
CA PRO A 99 -2.21 2.79 -15.94
C PRO A 99 -0.87 2.04 -16.03
N ASN A 100 -0.94 0.71 -16.09
CA ASN A 100 0.24 -0.17 -16.17
C ASN A 100 1.26 0.07 -15.04
N THR A 101 0.77 0.32 -13.82
CA THR A 101 1.60 0.55 -12.63
C THR A 101 1.16 -0.35 -11.48
N TYR A 102 2.12 -1.07 -10.90
CA TYR A 102 1.97 -1.87 -9.69
C TYR A 102 2.52 -1.08 -8.49
N ARG A 103 1.66 -0.78 -7.53
CA ARG A 103 1.93 0.14 -6.43
C ARG A 103 2.09 -0.59 -5.10
N ILE A 104 3.30 -0.56 -4.56
CA ILE A 104 3.69 -1.19 -3.31
C ILE A 104 3.86 -0.11 -2.25
N PHE A 105 3.10 -0.17 -1.16
CA PHE A 105 3.38 0.63 0.03
C PHE A 105 4.12 -0.21 1.07
N MET A 106 5.23 0.31 1.57
CA MET A 106 5.95 -0.30 2.69
C MET A 106 5.74 0.54 3.94
N ILE A 107 5.10 -0.04 4.94
CA ILE A 107 4.73 0.62 6.19
C ILE A 107 5.47 -0.02 7.37
N GLY A 108 5.77 0.79 8.37
CA GLY A 108 6.46 0.36 9.58
C GLY A 108 6.84 1.54 10.45
N GLY A 109 7.57 1.25 11.52
CA GLY A 109 8.17 2.24 12.40
C GLY A 109 9.30 3.09 11.78
N SER A 110 10.12 3.66 12.66
CA SER A 110 11.32 4.46 12.29
C SER A 110 12.38 3.66 11.52
N THR A 111 12.38 2.34 11.64
CA THR A 111 13.21 1.42 10.85
C THR A 111 12.79 1.41 9.38
N MET A 112 11.48 1.32 9.09
CA MET A 112 10.95 1.42 7.73
C MET A 112 11.13 2.83 7.15
N PHE A 113 10.92 3.86 7.98
CA PHE A 113 11.21 5.24 7.58
C PHE A 113 12.66 5.39 7.14
N GLY A 114 13.58 4.57 7.66
CA GLY A 114 14.99 4.55 7.29
C GLY A 114 15.83 5.48 8.16
N ALA A 115 15.58 5.50 9.47
CA ALA A 115 16.44 6.23 10.41
C ALA A 115 17.88 5.71 10.29
N GLY A 116 18.82 6.61 9.98
CA GLY A 116 20.23 6.27 9.73
C GLY A 116 20.55 5.85 8.29
N ALA A 117 19.58 5.86 7.37
CA ALA A 117 19.83 5.75 5.93
C ALA A 117 20.48 7.03 5.39
N THR A 118 21.47 6.88 4.51
CA THR A 118 22.21 8.03 3.97
C THR A 118 21.54 8.74 2.80
N SER A 119 20.51 8.16 2.19
CA SER A 119 19.60 8.80 1.24
C SER A 119 18.24 8.10 1.22
N ASP A 120 17.28 8.61 0.45
CA ASP A 120 15.98 7.95 0.24
C ASP A 120 16.15 6.59 -0.46
N GLU A 121 17.11 6.45 -1.37
CA GLU A 121 17.42 5.21 -2.09
C GLU A 121 18.07 4.14 -1.21
N THR A 122 18.71 4.51 -0.09
CA THR A 122 19.35 3.55 0.82
C THR A 122 18.45 3.11 1.99
N THR A 123 17.15 3.42 1.90
CA THR A 123 16.11 2.85 2.76
C THR A 123 15.72 1.45 2.31
N ILE A 124 15.00 0.68 3.15
CA ILE A 124 14.47 -0.64 2.74
C ILE A 124 13.60 -0.51 1.47
N PRO A 125 12.64 0.45 1.38
CA PRO A 125 11.86 0.66 0.16
C PRO A 125 12.70 1.11 -1.03
N GLY A 126 13.69 1.98 -0.82
CA GLY A 126 14.60 2.44 -1.87
C GLY A 126 15.40 1.30 -2.50
N TYR A 127 15.96 0.41 -1.69
CA TYR A 127 16.65 -0.78 -2.20
C TYR A 127 15.69 -1.76 -2.86
N LEU A 128 14.49 -1.96 -2.32
CA LEU A 128 13.51 -2.85 -2.94
C LEU A 128 13.08 -2.32 -4.32
N GLN A 129 12.87 -1.01 -4.47
CA GLN A 129 12.62 -0.36 -5.76
C GLN A 129 13.74 -0.68 -6.75
N GLN A 130 15.01 -0.51 -6.35
CA GLN A 130 16.16 -0.79 -7.23
C GLN A 130 16.17 -2.26 -7.67
N LEU A 131 16.02 -3.20 -6.72
CA LEU A 131 16.03 -4.63 -7.00
C LEU A 131 14.89 -5.06 -7.95
N LEU A 132 13.72 -4.46 -7.81
CA LEU A 132 12.56 -4.72 -8.68
C LEU A 132 12.70 -4.06 -10.05
N THR A 133 13.26 -2.86 -10.13
CA THR A 133 13.48 -2.13 -11.41
C THR A 133 14.49 -2.85 -12.31
N GLU A 134 15.41 -3.62 -11.74
CA GLU A 134 16.32 -4.49 -12.50
C GLU A 134 15.62 -5.68 -13.18
N LYS A 135 14.32 -5.90 -12.91
CA LYS A 135 13.53 -6.97 -13.50
C LYS A 135 12.61 -6.42 -14.57
N ASP A 136 12.51 -7.18 -15.67
CA ASP A 136 11.57 -6.88 -16.76
C ASP A 136 10.26 -7.61 -16.48
N VAL A 137 9.30 -6.89 -15.92
CA VAL A 137 7.96 -7.39 -15.56
C VAL A 137 6.84 -6.76 -16.40
N GLY A 138 7.16 -6.06 -17.50
CA GLY A 138 6.16 -5.48 -18.41
C GLY A 138 5.36 -4.27 -17.91
N PHE A 139 5.44 -3.92 -16.63
CA PHE A 139 4.77 -2.76 -16.04
C PHE A 139 5.69 -1.94 -15.13
N ASN A 140 5.26 -0.72 -14.79
CA ASN A 140 5.97 0.15 -13.86
C ASN A 140 5.74 -0.30 -12.41
N ILE A 141 6.78 -0.34 -11.59
CA ILE A 141 6.66 -0.64 -10.16
C ILE A 141 6.96 0.63 -9.37
N GLU A 142 6.05 1.01 -8.48
CA GLU A 142 6.26 2.08 -7.50
C GLU A 142 6.38 1.45 -6.10
N VAL A 143 7.49 1.67 -5.41
CA VAL A 143 7.67 1.31 -4.00
C VAL A 143 7.70 2.57 -3.14
N ILE A 144 6.66 2.77 -2.33
CA ILE A 144 6.47 3.96 -1.52
C ILE A 144 6.87 3.68 -0.07
N ASN A 145 7.72 4.55 0.48
CA ASN A 145 8.09 4.52 1.90
C ASN A 145 7.04 5.26 2.75
N SER A 146 6.24 4.49 3.47
CA SER A 146 5.21 4.96 4.43
C SER A 146 5.64 4.77 5.88
N GLY A 147 6.94 4.71 6.16
CA GLY A 147 7.45 4.57 7.51
C GLY A 147 7.10 5.78 8.38
N ILE A 148 6.66 5.53 9.62
CA ILE A 148 6.31 6.57 10.59
C ILE A 148 7.11 6.34 11.88
N GLN A 149 7.64 7.42 12.42
CA GLN A 149 8.43 7.39 13.64
C GLN A 149 7.65 6.80 14.81
N GLY A 150 8.15 5.68 15.35
CA GLY A 150 7.58 5.02 16.53
C GLY A 150 6.23 4.32 16.31
N ALA A 151 5.75 4.20 15.07
CA ALA A 151 4.50 3.50 14.75
C ALA A 151 4.57 2.03 15.18
N ASP A 152 3.48 1.58 15.80
CA ASP A 152 3.18 0.19 16.16
C ASP A 152 2.01 -0.33 15.31
N SER A 153 1.70 -1.62 15.43
CA SER A 153 0.65 -2.29 14.64
C SER A 153 -0.70 -1.57 14.62
N ASN A 154 -1.08 -0.90 15.72
CA ASN A 154 -2.32 -0.11 15.78
C ASN A 154 -2.22 1.19 14.96
N THR A 155 -1.10 1.90 15.07
CA THR A 155 -0.85 3.12 14.29
C THR A 155 -0.80 2.80 12.79
N GLU A 156 -0.16 1.69 12.44
CA GLU A 156 -0.01 1.21 11.07
C GLU A 156 -1.36 0.82 10.45
N SER A 157 -2.18 0.04 11.15
CA SER A 157 -3.54 -0.31 10.73
C SER A 157 -4.39 0.93 10.42
N ASN A 158 -4.39 1.91 11.34
CA ASN A 158 -5.13 3.16 11.16
C ASN A 158 -4.66 3.95 9.93
N LEU A 159 -3.36 3.96 9.62
CA LEU A 159 -2.83 4.64 8.44
C LEU A 159 -3.28 3.96 7.15
N ILE A 160 -3.27 2.62 7.13
CA ILE A 160 -3.69 1.83 5.97
C ILE A 160 -5.15 2.14 5.63
N GLU A 161 -6.05 2.03 6.60
CA GLU A 161 -7.48 2.24 6.43
C GLU A 161 -7.83 3.69 6.05
N ARG A 162 -7.15 4.66 6.67
CA ARG A 162 -7.55 6.07 6.55
C ARG A 162 -6.84 6.81 5.42
N LYS A 163 -5.65 6.35 5.02
CA LYS A 163 -4.79 7.05 4.07
C LYS A 163 -4.33 6.16 2.92
N LEU A 164 -3.65 5.05 3.19
CA LEU A 164 -2.96 4.29 2.12
C LEU A 164 -3.93 3.71 1.09
N VAL A 165 -5.08 3.18 1.52
CA VAL A 165 -6.10 2.59 0.64
C VAL A 165 -6.58 3.56 -0.45
N ARG A 166 -6.56 4.88 -0.20
CA ARG A 166 -7.01 5.91 -1.16
C ARG A 166 -6.10 6.07 -2.37
N PHE A 167 -4.88 5.53 -2.30
CA PHE A 167 -3.90 5.57 -3.37
C PHE A 167 -3.89 4.30 -4.23
N SER A 168 -4.94 3.46 -4.12
CA SER A 168 -5.10 2.23 -4.91
C SER A 168 -3.86 1.31 -4.84
N PRO A 169 -3.42 0.91 -3.63
CA PRO A 169 -2.31 -0.03 -3.49
C PRO A 169 -2.62 -1.34 -4.22
N ASP A 170 -1.59 -2.01 -4.74
CA ASP A 170 -1.66 -3.41 -5.17
C ASP A 170 -1.09 -4.34 -4.10
N LEU A 171 -0.10 -3.85 -3.34
CA LEU A 171 0.54 -4.57 -2.26
C LEU A 171 0.89 -3.63 -1.10
N ILE A 172 0.61 -4.06 0.13
CA ILE A 172 1.13 -3.44 1.35
C ILE A 172 2.08 -4.41 2.06
N ILE A 173 3.29 -3.94 2.37
CA ILE A 173 4.30 -4.68 3.12
C ILE A 173 4.47 -4.01 4.48
N ILE A 174 4.11 -4.72 5.54
CA ILE A 174 4.22 -4.28 6.92
C ILE A 174 5.52 -4.85 7.52
N TYR A 175 6.38 -3.99 8.03
CA TYR A 175 7.63 -4.37 8.70
C TYR A 175 7.59 -3.93 10.16
N ASP A 176 7.30 -4.88 11.04
CA ASP A 176 6.72 -4.57 12.36
C ASP A 176 7.24 -5.48 13.48
N GLY A 177 6.82 -5.17 14.71
CA GLY A 177 6.98 -5.94 15.93
C GLY A 177 7.88 -5.28 16.96
N TRP A 178 8.77 -4.36 16.57
CA TRP A 178 9.70 -3.75 17.54
C TRP A 178 9.02 -2.67 18.38
N ASN A 179 8.23 -1.79 17.77
CA ASN A 179 7.53 -0.75 18.52
C ASN A 179 6.39 -1.33 19.36
N ASP A 180 5.68 -2.35 18.89
CA ASP A 180 4.74 -3.13 19.70
C ASP A 180 5.40 -3.74 20.93
N LEU A 181 6.58 -4.37 20.75
CA LEU A 181 7.33 -4.93 21.87
C LEU A 181 7.77 -3.84 22.86
N ARG A 182 8.19 -2.67 22.37
CA ARG A 182 8.54 -1.52 23.21
C ARG A 182 7.33 -0.88 23.89
N ALA A 183 6.15 -0.96 23.29
CA ALA A 183 4.87 -0.54 23.87
C ALA A 183 4.29 -1.56 24.85
N ASN A 184 4.92 -2.74 24.97
CA ASN A 184 4.41 -3.86 25.75
C ASN A 184 3.03 -4.34 25.26
N ASN A 185 2.76 -4.25 23.95
CA ASN A 185 1.56 -4.81 23.34
C ASN A 185 1.58 -6.34 23.50
N ALA A 186 0.44 -6.93 23.88
CA ALA A 186 0.33 -8.38 23.99
C ALA A 186 0.36 -9.02 22.59
N SER A 187 0.95 -10.21 22.45
CA SER A 187 1.08 -10.88 21.15
C SER A 187 -0.26 -11.12 20.45
N THR A 188 -1.31 -11.39 21.24
CA THR A 188 -2.67 -11.56 20.73
C THR A 188 -3.24 -10.28 20.13
N VAL A 189 -2.92 -9.11 20.69
CA VAL A 189 -3.38 -7.81 20.14
C VAL A 189 -2.66 -7.49 18.84
N VAL A 190 -1.35 -7.75 18.80
CA VAL A 190 -0.56 -7.57 17.57
C VAL A 190 -1.08 -8.50 16.47
N LYS A 191 -1.35 -9.76 16.80
CA LYS A 191 -1.97 -10.73 15.89
C LYS A 191 -3.31 -10.25 15.34
N GLU A 192 -4.20 -9.75 16.20
CA GLU A 192 -5.52 -9.25 15.81
C GLU A 192 -5.40 -8.04 14.86
N ASN A 193 -4.50 -7.10 15.14
CA ASN A 193 -4.24 -5.96 14.25
C ASN A 193 -3.73 -6.43 12.88
N TRP A 194 -2.80 -7.38 12.85
CA TRP A 194 -2.27 -7.96 11.62
C TRP A 194 -3.35 -8.70 10.81
N GLU A 195 -4.18 -9.52 11.46
CA GLU A 195 -5.29 -10.23 10.82
C GLU A 195 -6.32 -9.24 10.23
N THR A 196 -6.67 -8.20 11.00
CA THR A 196 -7.60 -7.14 10.58
C THR A 196 -7.10 -6.43 9.31
N VAL A 197 -5.81 -6.07 9.25
CA VAL A 197 -5.25 -5.41 8.06
C VAL A 197 -5.26 -6.34 6.85
N CYS A 198 -5.01 -7.63 7.05
CA CYS A 198 -5.03 -8.60 5.95
C CYS A 198 -6.46 -8.83 5.42
N GLU A 199 -7.46 -8.92 6.30
CA GLU A 199 -8.86 -8.97 5.91
C GLU A 199 -9.28 -7.69 5.18
N PHE A 200 -8.89 -6.53 5.70
CA PHE A 200 -9.13 -5.24 5.05
C PHE A 200 -8.50 -5.16 3.65
N GLY A 201 -7.30 -5.73 3.47
CA GLY A 201 -6.66 -5.85 2.15
C GLY A 201 -7.47 -6.68 1.17
N GLN A 202 -8.01 -7.83 1.61
CA GLN A 202 -8.90 -8.65 0.79
C GLN A 202 -10.18 -7.88 0.40
N GLU A 203 -10.79 -7.15 1.34
CA GLU A 203 -12.00 -6.35 1.10
C GLU A 203 -11.75 -5.18 0.11
N ASN A 204 -10.52 -4.69 0.03
CA ASN A 204 -10.15 -3.53 -0.79
C ASN A 204 -9.23 -3.90 -1.97
N ASN A 205 -9.14 -5.20 -2.29
CA ASN A 205 -8.43 -5.75 -3.44
C ASN A 205 -6.94 -5.34 -3.52
N PHE A 206 -6.22 -5.51 -2.41
CA PHE A 206 -4.75 -5.41 -2.38
C PHE A 206 -4.13 -6.51 -1.51
N ASP A 207 -2.95 -6.95 -1.91
CA ASP A 207 -2.19 -7.98 -1.19
C ASP A 207 -1.55 -7.42 0.09
N VAL A 208 -1.37 -8.27 1.09
CA VAL A 208 -0.69 -7.90 2.34
C VAL A 208 0.41 -8.90 2.69
N ILE A 209 1.61 -8.38 2.88
CA ILE A 209 2.75 -9.10 3.47
C ILE A 209 3.03 -8.54 4.85
N ILE A 210 3.18 -9.42 5.85
CA ILE A 210 3.62 -9.05 7.19
C ILE A 210 4.99 -9.65 7.44
N ALA A 211 5.97 -8.81 7.76
CA ALA A 211 7.34 -9.19 8.04
C ALA A 211 7.74 -8.81 9.47
N LEU A 212 8.03 -9.81 10.30
CA LEU A 212 8.50 -9.60 11.67
C LEU A 212 9.98 -9.23 11.68
N GLN A 213 10.28 -8.01 12.11
CA GLN A 213 11.61 -7.42 11.90
C GLN A 213 12.74 -7.97 12.79
N PRO A 214 14.00 -8.01 12.33
CA PRO A 214 15.15 -8.30 13.19
C PRO A 214 15.37 -7.24 14.29
N ILE A 215 15.78 -7.69 15.49
CA ILE A 215 16.12 -6.86 16.66
C ILE A 215 17.44 -7.39 17.27
N ALA A 216 18.36 -6.50 17.61
CA ALA A 216 19.65 -6.86 18.21
C ALA A 216 19.44 -7.63 19.53
N GLY A 217 19.95 -8.86 19.58
CA GLY A 217 19.82 -9.76 20.73
C GLY A 217 18.60 -10.69 20.71
N PHE A 218 17.74 -10.60 19.69
CA PHE A 218 16.57 -11.48 19.52
C PHE A 218 16.74 -12.54 18.42
N GLY A 219 17.78 -12.42 17.59
CA GLY A 219 18.23 -13.46 16.64
C GLY A 219 19.50 -14.19 17.12
N ASN A 220 20.13 -14.98 16.26
CA ASN A 220 21.36 -15.72 16.55
C ASN A 220 22.64 -15.06 16.02
N LYS A 221 22.53 -13.87 15.41
CA LYS A 221 23.69 -13.06 15.02
C LYS A 221 24.72 -12.98 16.14
N VAL A 222 25.98 -13.27 15.79
CA VAL A 222 27.12 -12.99 16.68
C VAL A 222 27.33 -11.48 16.72
N LEU A 223 26.82 -10.85 17.78
CA LEU A 223 26.86 -9.40 17.96
C LEU A 223 28.28 -8.90 18.16
N THR A 224 28.59 -7.73 17.59
CA THR A 224 29.80 -6.99 17.95
C THR A 224 29.74 -6.52 19.41
N LYS A 225 30.84 -5.99 19.94
CA LYS A 225 30.86 -5.43 21.30
C LYS A 225 29.87 -4.28 21.47
N GLN A 226 29.70 -3.46 20.43
CA GLN A 226 28.77 -2.33 20.45
C GLN A 226 27.32 -2.80 20.35
N GLU A 227 27.01 -3.69 19.41
CA GLU A 227 25.67 -4.27 19.28
C GLU A 227 25.25 -5.03 20.55
N LEU A 228 26.17 -5.78 21.17
CA LEU A 228 25.90 -6.46 22.45
C LEU A 228 25.53 -5.46 23.55
N LYS A 229 26.21 -4.30 23.60
CA LYS A 229 25.86 -3.25 24.54
C LYS A 229 24.45 -2.74 24.27
N TYR A 230 24.10 -2.43 23.02
CA TYR A 230 22.76 -1.98 22.66
C TYR A 230 21.68 -3.01 22.96
N ALA A 231 21.92 -4.28 22.64
CA ALA A 231 21.01 -5.38 22.98
C ALA A 231 20.74 -5.48 24.49
N GLN A 232 21.75 -5.23 25.33
CA GLN A 232 21.63 -5.30 26.80
C GLN A 232 21.03 -4.02 27.41
N THR A 233 21.30 -2.86 26.83
CA THR A 233 20.89 -1.55 27.40
C THR A 233 19.62 -0.97 26.79
N GLY A 234 19.16 -1.51 25.65
CA GLY A 234 17.94 -1.07 25.00
C GLY A 234 16.71 -1.34 25.86
N LYS A 235 15.74 -0.43 25.77
CA LYS A 235 14.60 -0.35 26.69
C LYS A 235 13.27 -0.26 25.96
N ASP A 236 12.24 -0.77 26.62
CA ASP A 236 10.85 -0.49 26.29
C ASP A 236 10.47 0.96 26.68
N TYR A 237 9.23 1.37 26.39
CA TYR A 237 8.72 2.69 26.76
C TYR A 237 8.45 2.85 28.26
N THR A 238 8.53 1.78 29.05
CA THR A 238 8.44 1.81 30.53
C THR A 238 9.81 1.86 31.22
N ASN A 239 10.89 1.98 30.43
CA ASN A 239 12.29 1.94 30.84
C ASN A 239 12.81 0.58 31.36
N ALA A 240 12.08 -0.51 31.14
CA ALA A 240 12.54 -1.87 31.40
C ALA A 240 13.49 -2.36 30.28
N PRO A 241 14.50 -3.19 30.58
CA PRO A 241 15.37 -3.76 29.55
C PRO A 241 14.58 -4.63 28.56
N LEU A 242 14.58 -4.24 27.27
CA LEU A 242 13.75 -4.87 26.24
C LEU A 242 14.10 -6.34 26.03
N ILE A 243 15.38 -6.72 26.22
CA ILE A 243 15.87 -8.10 26.08
C ILE A 243 15.11 -9.11 26.96
N LYS A 244 14.48 -8.64 28.06
CA LYS A 244 13.64 -9.49 28.92
C LYS A 244 12.33 -9.91 28.26
N SER A 245 11.92 -9.24 27.20
CA SER A 245 10.71 -9.51 26.42
C SER A 245 10.96 -10.51 25.28
N SER A 246 12.10 -11.20 25.26
CA SER A 246 12.43 -12.23 24.26
C SER A 246 11.34 -13.31 24.11
N SER A 247 10.74 -13.76 25.23
CA SER A 247 9.63 -14.72 25.19
C SER A 247 8.36 -14.15 24.55
N ILE A 248 8.07 -12.86 24.77
CA ILE A 248 6.93 -12.18 24.14
C ILE A 248 7.17 -12.07 22.63
N TYR A 249 8.39 -11.71 22.23
CA TYR A 249 8.73 -11.60 20.81
C TYR A 249 8.74 -12.97 20.09
N GLN A 250 9.04 -14.05 20.82
CA GLN A 250 8.84 -15.41 20.30
C GLN A 250 7.35 -15.74 20.12
N ASN A 251 6.47 -15.25 20.99
CA ASN A 251 5.03 -15.38 20.79
C ASN A 251 4.57 -14.60 19.56
N TYR A 252 5.13 -13.42 19.27
CA TYR A 252 4.79 -12.68 18.04
C TYR A 252 5.08 -13.52 16.80
N ALA A 253 6.25 -14.17 16.75
CA ALA A 253 6.61 -15.05 15.64
C ALA A 253 5.69 -16.28 15.53
N LYS A 254 5.33 -16.87 16.67
CA LYS A 254 4.37 -17.98 16.70
C LYS A 254 3.02 -17.53 16.16
N ASP A 255 2.48 -16.44 16.69
CA ASP A 255 1.17 -15.90 16.34
C ASP A 255 1.14 -15.48 14.85
N LEU A 256 2.22 -14.87 14.34
CA LEU A 256 2.40 -14.56 12.92
C LEU A 256 2.30 -15.80 12.02
N SER A 257 2.85 -16.93 12.45
CA SER A 257 2.81 -18.19 11.67
C SER A 257 1.41 -18.82 11.62
N GLU A 258 0.55 -18.47 12.57
CA GLU A 258 -0.83 -18.94 12.64
C GLU A 258 -1.76 -18.14 11.71
N ILE A 259 -1.42 -16.90 11.37
CA ILE A 259 -2.21 -16.06 10.46
C ILE A 259 -2.26 -16.71 9.07
N LYS A 260 -3.48 -16.83 8.53
CA LYS A 260 -3.76 -17.40 7.19
C LYS A 260 -4.45 -16.42 6.24
N THR A 261 -4.90 -15.28 6.74
CA THR A 261 -5.64 -14.27 5.96
C THR A 261 -4.72 -13.43 5.08
N CYS A 262 -3.47 -13.21 5.47
CA CYS A 262 -2.51 -12.44 4.67
C CYS A 262 -2.02 -13.22 3.44
N THR A 263 -1.68 -12.50 2.36
CA THR A 263 -1.01 -13.04 1.18
C THR A 263 0.29 -13.74 1.57
N LYS A 264 1.08 -13.12 2.47
CA LYS A 264 2.24 -13.77 3.07
C LYS A 264 2.55 -13.28 4.48
N THR A 265 3.06 -14.18 5.30
CA THR A 265 3.71 -13.84 6.56
C THR A 265 5.15 -14.32 6.55
N LEU A 266 6.07 -13.48 7.03
CA LEU A 266 7.51 -13.69 6.98
C LEU A 266 8.12 -13.43 8.37
N ASP A 267 8.67 -14.47 9.00
CA ASP A 267 9.57 -14.28 10.14
C ASP A 267 10.97 -14.06 9.60
N ILE A 268 11.44 -12.80 9.62
CA ILE A 268 12.76 -12.41 9.11
C ILE A 268 13.71 -11.97 10.23
N ARG A 269 13.43 -12.38 11.48
CA ARG A 269 14.23 -12.00 12.64
C ARG A 269 15.67 -12.52 12.58
N ASP A 270 15.91 -13.57 11.80
CA ASP A 270 17.20 -14.22 11.57
C ASP A 270 17.99 -13.64 10.39
N THR A 271 17.46 -12.60 9.73
CA THR A 271 18.06 -11.98 8.52
C THR A 271 19.53 -11.63 8.66
N PHE A 272 19.97 -11.26 9.87
CA PHE A 272 21.36 -10.87 10.12
C PHE A 272 22.19 -11.96 10.82
N ASP A 273 21.69 -13.18 10.99
CA ASP A 273 22.34 -14.24 11.77
C ASP A 273 23.71 -14.64 11.21
N THR A 274 23.89 -14.53 9.88
CA THR A 274 25.15 -14.84 9.20
C THR A 274 26.13 -13.67 9.13
N GLU A 275 25.69 -12.46 9.48
CA GLU A 275 26.52 -11.26 9.42
C GLU A 275 27.51 -11.21 10.57
N THR A 276 28.80 -11.08 10.27
CA THR A 276 29.86 -10.96 11.30
C THR A 276 30.29 -9.52 11.58
N GLY A 277 29.97 -8.61 10.66
CA GLY A 277 30.25 -7.18 10.80
C GLY A 277 29.13 -6.45 11.54
N PRO A 278 29.32 -5.16 11.85
CA PRO A 278 28.31 -4.37 12.53
C PRO A 278 27.14 -4.04 11.60
N ILE A 279 25.92 -4.18 12.12
CA ILE A 279 24.65 -3.97 11.40
C ILE A 279 23.76 -2.99 12.15
N TYR A 280 23.63 -3.14 13.47
CA TYR A 280 22.76 -2.31 14.29
C TYR A 280 23.50 -1.14 14.94
N TRP A 281 23.01 0.07 14.71
CA TRP A 281 23.55 1.25 15.37
C TRP A 281 22.84 1.56 16.69
N ASP A 282 21.69 0.92 16.96
CA ASP A 282 21.06 0.79 18.28
C ASP A 282 20.49 -0.62 18.49
N GLN A 283 19.32 -0.80 19.11
CA GLN A 283 18.70 -2.11 19.28
C GLN A 283 17.88 -2.60 18.07
N GLY A 284 17.49 -1.74 17.12
CA GLY A 284 16.63 -2.13 16.00
C GLY A 284 16.91 -1.40 14.68
N HIS A 285 17.52 -0.23 14.71
CA HIS A 285 17.91 0.50 13.51
C HIS A 285 19.25 0.04 12.97
N VAL A 286 19.37 0.16 11.65
CA VAL A 286 20.51 -0.33 10.88
C VAL A 286 21.00 0.74 9.89
N SER A 287 22.19 0.53 9.32
CA SER A 287 22.69 1.39 8.23
C SER A 287 22.16 0.94 6.87
N ASP A 288 22.54 1.66 5.82
CA ASP A 288 22.38 1.30 4.41
C ASP A 288 22.63 -0.20 4.13
N LYS A 289 23.70 -0.78 4.68
CA LYS A 289 24.00 -2.21 4.50
C LYS A 289 22.88 -3.10 5.09
N GLY A 290 22.42 -2.79 6.29
CA GLY A 290 21.35 -3.55 6.92
C GLY A 290 20.02 -3.39 6.18
N ASN A 291 19.70 -2.16 5.74
CA ASN A 291 18.52 -1.89 4.92
C ASN A 291 18.53 -2.71 3.62
N TYR A 292 19.67 -2.78 2.94
CA TYR A 292 19.83 -3.59 1.73
C TYR A 292 19.59 -5.07 2.01
N ILE A 293 20.16 -5.63 3.09
CA ILE A 293 19.99 -7.04 3.45
C ILE A 293 18.52 -7.36 3.72
N VAL A 294 17.79 -6.48 4.42
CA VAL A 294 16.34 -6.64 4.66
C VAL A 294 15.54 -6.52 3.36
N ALA A 295 15.84 -5.54 2.50
CA ALA A 295 15.19 -5.44 1.20
C ALA A 295 15.41 -6.71 0.36
N ASN A 296 16.63 -7.24 0.36
CA ASN A 296 17.00 -8.46 -0.34
C ASN A 296 16.34 -9.72 0.27
N SER A 297 16.09 -9.78 1.58
CA SER A 297 15.37 -10.91 2.20
C SER A 297 13.88 -10.92 1.84
N LEU A 298 13.29 -9.74 1.59
CA LEU A 298 11.91 -9.61 1.11
C LEU A 298 11.80 -9.84 -0.41
N PHE A 299 12.85 -9.51 -1.16
CA PHE A 299 12.84 -9.41 -2.61
C PHE A 299 12.23 -10.62 -3.32
N SER A 300 12.65 -11.85 -3.01
CA SER A 300 12.18 -13.05 -3.72
C SER A 300 10.67 -13.28 -3.56
N THR A 301 10.14 -13.00 -2.38
CA THR A 301 8.71 -13.13 -2.07
C THR A 301 7.91 -12.04 -2.78
N VAL A 302 8.36 -10.79 -2.66
CA VAL A 302 7.72 -9.65 -3.31
C VAL A 302 7.75 -9.82 -4.83
N TYR A 303 8.91 -10.19 -5.38
CA TYR A 303 9.06 -10.45 -6.81
C TYR A 303 8.15 -11.61 -7.26
N SER A 304 7.97 -12.67 -6.47
CA SER A 304 7.00 -13.73 -6.80
C SER A 304 5.58 -13.19 -6.90
N ILE A 305 5.15 -12.33 -5.97
CA ILE A 305 3.79 -11.76 -5.98
C ILE A 305 3.61 -10.77 -7.14
N VAL A 306 4.59 -9.90 -7.35
CA VAL A 306 4.61 -8.95 -8.46
C VAL A 306 4.66 -9.69 -9.80
N SER A 307 5.49 -10.73 -9.91
CA SER A 307 5.60 -11.54 -11.14
C SER A 307 4.46 -12.53 -11.27
N GLU A 308 3.79 -12.91 -10.19
CA GLU A 308 2.54 -13.66 -10.26
C GLU A 308 1.48 -12.77 -10.86
N ASN A 309 1.45 -11.48 -10.50
CA ASN A 309 0.69 -10.45 -11.21
C ASN A 309 1.17 -10.22 -12.64
N ASP A 310 2.45 -10.44 -12.96
CA ASP A 310 2.93 -10.47 -14.36
C ASP A 310 2.50 -11.76 -15.07
N THR A 311 2.48 -12.92 -14.41
CA THR A 311 1.84 -14.12 -14.92
C THR A 311 0.33 -14.07 -14.77
N PHE A 312 -0.27 -13.08 -14.14
CA PHE A 312 -1.69 -12.78 -14.23
C PHE A 312 -1.89 -11.65 -15.23
N SER A 313 -0.88 -10.90 -15.68
CA SER A 313 -0.97 -10.03 -16.85
C SER A 313 -0.76 -10.83 -18.14
N ILE A 314 0.14 -11.82 -18.09
CA ILE A 314 0.52 -12.78 -19.14
C ILE A 314 -0.34 -14.05 -19.05
N PHE A 315 -0.88 -14.42 -17.88
CA PHE A 315 -1.93 -15.46 -17.75
C PHE A 315 -3.34 -14.96 -17.39
N GLU A 316 -3.66 -13.66 -17.22
CA GLU A 316 -5.00 -13.20 -17.64
C GLU A 316 -5.14 -13.38 -19.15
N THR A 317 -4.00 -13.45 -19.87
CA THR A 317 -3.96 -13.93 -21.26
C THR A 317 -4.03 -15.46 -21.42
N GLU A 318 -3.89 -16.29 -20.37
CA GLU A 318 -3.78 -17.77 -20.50
C GLU A 318 -4.45 -18.66 -19.42
N LYS A 319 -5.03 -18.13 -18.33
CA LYS A 319 -5.58 -18.95 -17.21
C LYS A 319 -6.85 -18.43 -16.53
N SER A 320 -7.60 -17.54 -17.17
CA SER A 320 -9.05 -17.80 -17.23
C SER A 320 -9.22 -18.87 -18.30
N THR A 321 -10.10 -19.85 -18.14
CA THR A 321 -10.57 -20.64 -19.28
C THR A 321 -11.28 -19.72 -20.26
N GLN A 322 -10.51 -18.97 -21.05
CA GLN A 322 -10.93 -18.14 -22.15
C GLN A 322 -10.32 -18.74 -23.39
N LYS A 323 -11.17 -19.38 -24.19
CA LYS A 323 -10.86 -19.52 -25.61
C LYS A 323 -10.99 -18.13 -26.19
N THR A 324 -9.87 -17.42 -26.27
CA THR A 324 -9.77 -16.17 -27.00
C THR A 324 -10.02 -16.49 -28.47
N SER A 325 -11.02 -15.82 -29.05
CA SER A 325 -11.35 -15.95 -30.47
C SER A 325 -10.84 -14.72 -31.20
N THR A 326 -10.16 -14.96 -32.32
CA THR A 326 -9.45 -13.93 -33.04
C THR A 326 -9.88 -13.94 -34.50
N LEU A 327 -10.13 -12.75 -35.06
CA LEU A 327 -10.43 -12.57 -36.48
C LEU A 327 -9.57 -11.45 -37.06
N LEU A 328 -9.21 -11.59 -38.34
CA LEU A 328 -8.49 -10.56 -39.09
C LEU A 328 -9.47 -9.55 -39.70
N TYR A 329 -9.21 -8.26 -39.48
CA TYR A 329 -9.96 -7.15 -40.06
C TYR A 329 -9.02 -6.00 -40.46
N ASP A 330 -9.01 -5.64 -41.74
CA ASP A 330 -8.10 -4.63 -42.31
C ASP A 330 -6.63 -4.83 -41.91
N ASP A 331 -6.15 -6.07 -42.04
CA ASP A 331 -4.80 -6.52 -41.63
C ASP A 331 -4.49 -6.43 -40.13
N ARG A 332 -5.51 -6.16 -39.29
CA ARG A 332 -5.42 -6.12 -37.83
C ARG A 332 -5.98 -7.39 -37.23
N GLU A 333 -5.29 -7.89 -36.21
CA GLU A 333 -5.71 -9.04 -35.42
C GLU A 333 -6.64 -8.55 -34.30
N ILE A 334 -7.95 -8.65 -34.52
CA ILE A 334 -8.97 -8.20 -33.57
C ILE A 334 -9.35 -9.34 -32.64
N VAL A 335 -9.24 -9.08 -31.35
CA VAL A 335 -9.48 -10.03 -30.26
C VAL A 335 -10.67 -9.56 -29.45
N VAL A 336 -11.59 -10.48 -29.14
CA VAL A 336 -12.68 -10.23 -28.18
C VAL A 336 -12.54 -11.20 -27.01
N THR A 337 -12.58 -10.63 -25.81
CA THR A 337 -12.33 -11.34 -24.56
C THR A 337 -13.53 -11.16 -23.63
N VAL A 338 -14.03 -12.25 -23.03
CA VAL A 338 -15.22 -12.23 -22.14
C VAL A 338 -14.86 -12.76 -20.76
N GLU A 339 -14.78 -11.87 -19.77
CA GLU A 339 -14.30 -12.13 -18.41
C GLU A 339 -15.47 -12.12 -17.41
N LEU A 340 -15.45 -13.08 -16.47
CA LEU A 340 -16.22 -13.01 -15.24
C LEU A 340 -15.37 -12.30 -14.19
N LEU A 341 -15.77 -11.10 -13.77
CA LEU A 341 -15.06 -10.33 -12.76
C LEU A 341 -15.39 -10.85 -11.35
N PRO A 342 -14.38 -11.04 -10.49
CA PRO A 342 -14.60 -11.48 -9.11
C PRO A 342 -15.38 -10.40 -8.34
N LEU A 343 -16.51 -10.79 -7.73
CA LEU A 343 -17.28 -9.94 -6.83
C LEU A 343 -17.36 -10.57 -5.44
N SER A 344 -17.13 -9.73 -4.43
CA SER A 344 -17.29 -10.02 -3.00
C SER A 344 -18.76 -10.35 -2.67
N LYS A 345 -19.03 -11.54 -2.14
CA LYS A 345 -20.23 -11.92 -1.34
C LYS A 345 -21.63 -11.40 -1.81
N SER A 346 -21.82 -11.03 -3.07
CA SER A 346 -23.13 -10.63 -3.62
C SER A 346 -23.66 -11.73 -4.53
N GLU A 347 -24.98 -11.91 -4.54
CA GLU A 347 -25.68 -12.87 -5.41
C GLU A 347 -25.56 -12.53 -6.91
N ASN A 348 -25.01 -11.35 -7.27
CA ASN A 348 -24.82 -10.93 -8.67
C ASN A 348 -23.43 -11.28 -9.22
N LYS A 349 -23.36 -11.48 -10.53
CA LYS A 349 -22.14 -11.81 -11.29
C LYS A 349 -21.84 -10.66 -12.24
N LYS A 350 -20.57 -10.23 -12.37
CA LYS A 350 -20.22 -9.12 -13.27
C LYS A 350 -19.43 -9.62 -14.46
N ILE A 351 -19.86 -9.25 -15.66
CA ILE A 351 -19.21 -9.64 -16.92
C ILE A 351 -18.56 -8.43 -17.55
N LYS A 352 -17.34 -8.62 -18.06
CA LYS A 352 -16.60 -7.66 -18.86
C LYS A 352 -16.30 -8.28 -20.23
N ILE A 353 -16.66 -7.59 -21.30
CA ILE A 353 -16.30 -7.94 -22.67
C ILE A 353 -15.37 -6.85 -23.20
N SER A 354 -14.15 -7.19 -23.58
CA SER A 354 -13.19 -6.24 -24.14
C SER A 354 -12.89 -6.56 -25.61
N THR A 355 -12.57 -5.53 -26.39
CA THR A 355 -12.14 -5.65 -27.79
C THR A 355 -10.80 -4.96 -28.00
N TYR A 356 -9.81 -5.73 -28.44
CA TYR A 356 -8.42 -5.31 -28.51
C TYR A 356 -7.83 -5.54 -29.89
N ASP A 357 -7.02 -4.59 -30.36
CA ASP A 357 -6.23 -4.70 -31.56
C ASP A 357 -4.84 -5.23 -31.21
N ASN A 358 -4.63 -6.54 -31.40
CA ASN A 358 -3.38 -7.18 -31.04
C ASN A 358 -2.21 -6.77 -31.96
N SER A 359 -2.51 -6.28 -33.17
CA SER A 359 -1.50 -5.81 -34.13
C SER A 359 -0.94 -4.45 -33.76
N ASN A 360 -1.80 -3.52 -33.33
CA ASN A 360 -1.40 -2.16 -32.96
C ASN A 360 -1.19 -1.95 -31.45
N LYS A 361 -1.54 -2.95 -30.63
CA LYS A 361 -1.41 -2.93 -29.17
C LYS A 361 -2.23 -1.83 -28.49
N GLU A 362 -3.47 -1.64 -28.93
CA GLU A 362 -4.40 -0.63 -28.41
C GLU A 362 -5.84 -1.15 -28.31
N ASP A 363 -6.64 -0.51 -27.45
CA ASP A 363 -8.07 -0.79 -27.34
C ASP A 363 -8.82 -0.26 -28.57
N VAL A 364 -9.83 -1.02 -29.00
CA VAL A 364 -10.64 -0.69 -30.16
C VAL A 364 -11.81 0.21 -29.76
N LEU A 365 -11.92 1.39 -30.37
CA LEU A 365 -12.93 2.37 -29.98
C LEU A 365 -14.27 2.16 -30.71
N ASN A 366 -15.36 2.71 -30.15
CA ASN A 366 -16.70 2.78 -30.75
C ASN A 366 -17.22 1.44 -31.29
N VAL A 367 -17.31 0.44 -30.42
CA VAL A 367 -17.69 -0.93 -30.76
C VAL A 367 -19.15 -1.21 -30.42
N THR A 368 -19.93 -1.59 -31.42
CA THR A 368 -21.27 -2.17 -31.24
C THR A 368 -21.16 -3.68 -31.23
N TYR A 369 -21.47 -4.28 -30.10
CA TYR A 369 -21.57 -5.72 -29.92
C TYR A 369 -22.97 -6.20 -30.26
N PHE A 370 -23.04 -7.32 -30.95
CA PHE A 370 -24.23 -8.13 -31.01
C PHE A 370 -23.95 -9.43 -30.28
N LEU A 371 -24.46 -9.51 -29.06
CA LEU A 371 -24.10 -10.52 -28.08
C LEU A 371 -25.23 -11.54 -27.92
N ALA A 372 -24.89 -12.81 -28.05
CA ALA A 372 -25.76 -13.92 -27.70
C ALA A 372 -25.18 -14.72 -26.52
N ILE A 373 -25.98 -14.95 -25.48
CA ILE A 373 -25.63 -15.80 -24.35
C ILE A 373 -26.51 -17.05 -24.40
N SER A 374 -25.91 -18.22 -24.30
CA SER A 374 -26.64 -19.49 -24.31
C SER A 374 -26.10 -20.50 -23.29
N LYS A 375 -26.93 -21.46 -22.90
CA LYS A 375 -26.55 -22.60 -22.07
C LYS A 375 -27.19 -23.85 -22.63
N ASN A 376 -26.44 -24.95 -22.78
CA ASN A 376 -26.95 -26.21 -23.35
C ASN A 376 -27.67 -26.03 -24.71
N ASN A 377 -27.19 -25.11 -25.55
CA ASN A 377 -27.80 -24.68 -26.82
C ASN A 377 -29.16 -23.95 -26.71
N GLU A 378 -29.61 -23.61 -25.50
CA GLU A 378 -30.75 -22.72 -25.30
C GLU A 378 -30.27 -21.27 -25.26
N ASN A 379 -30.79 -20.42 -26.15
CA ASN A 379 -30.46 -19.00 -26.19
C ASN A 379 -31.19 -18.27 -25.04
N LEU A 380 -30.42 -17.63 -24.17
CA LEU A 380 -30.91 -16.89 -23.01
C LEU A 380 -31.02 -15.39 -23.31
N LEU A 381 -30.03 -14.84 -24.03
CA LEU A 381 -29.96 -13.43 -24.41
C LEU A 381 -29.50 -13.31 -25.86
N ARG A 382 -30.06 -12.32 -26.58
CA ARG A 382 -29.53 -11.88 -27.88
C ARG A 382 -29.84 -10.41 -28.10
N GLU A 383 -28.88 -9.54 -27.80
CA GLU A 383 -29.09 -8.09 -27.77
C GLU A 383 -27.92 -7.30 -28.35
N TYR A 384 -28.17 -6.04 -28.68
CA TYR A 384 -27.14 -5.09 -29.10
C TYR A 384 -26.63 -4.29 -27.91
N PHE A 385 -25.31 -4.13 -27.83
CA PHE A 385 -24.65 -3.30 -26.83
C PHE A 385 -23.63 -2.39 -27.52
N PHE A 386 -23.31 -1.24 -26.91
CA PHE A 386 -22.31 -0.33 -27.45
C PHE A 386 -21.34 0.13 -26.35
N ALA A 387 -20.03 0.03 -26.64
CA ALA A 387 -18.96 0.56 -25.81
C ALA A 387 -18.12 1.56 -26.61
N LYS A 388 -17.90 2.74 -26.04
CA LYS A 388 -17.12 3.80 -26.69
C LYS A 388 -15.62 3.51 -26.66
N ASP A 389 -15.15 2.88 -25.60
CA ASP A 389 -13.76 2.53 -25.32
C ASP A 389 -13.43 1.06 -25.63
N GLY A 390 -14.37 0.31 -26.23
CA GLY A 390 -14.18 -1.11 -26.54
C GLY A 390 -14.28 -2.03 -25.33
N ILE A 391 -14.76 -1.53 -24.19
CA ILE A 391 -14.95 -2.30 -22.97
C ILE A 391 -16.43 -2.24 -22.58
N LEU A 392 -17.12 -3.36 -22.59
CA LEU A 392 -18.52 -3.49 -22.18
C LEU A 392 -18.59 -4.20 -20.83
N ILE A 393 -19.18 -3.56 -19.81
CA ILE A 393 -19.36 -4.13 -18.48
C ILE A 393 -20.85 -4.13 -18.13
N PHE A 394 -21.34 -5.26 -17.62
CA PHE A 394 -22.69 -5.37 -17.09
C PHE A 394 -22.79 -6.32 -15.90
N ASP A 395 -23.73 -6.02 -15.01
CA ASP A 395 -24.08 -6.87 -13.89
C ASP A 395 -25.18 -7.86 -14.30
N VAL A 396 -25.00 -9.13 -13.99
CA VAL A 396 -25.99 -10.19 -14.15
C VAL A 396 -26.55 -10.52 -12.78
N PHE A 397 -27.88 -10.43 -12.64
CA PHE A 397 -28.62 -10.85 -11.46
C PHE A 397 -29.34 -12.16 -11.81
N PRO A 398 -28.82 -13.31 -11.36
CA PRO A 398 -29.42 -14.60 -11.63
C PRO A 398 -30.76 -14.71 -10.90
N GLU A 399 -31.82 -15.02 -11.64
CA GLU A 399 -33.17 -15.19 -11.10
C GLU A 399 -33.81 -16.43 -11.74
N ASP A 400 -34.60 -17.19 -10.96
CA ASP A 400 -35.41 -18.29 -11.48
C ASP A 400 -36.62 -17.73 -12.26
N SER A 401 -36.35 -17.34 -13.50
CA SER A 401 -37.29 -16.70 -14.42
C SER A 401 -37.21 -17.35 -15.81
N ASN A 402 -38.33 -17.35 -16.53
CA ASN A 402 -38.38 -17.81 -17.92
C ASN A 402 -38.02 -16.72 -18.93
N GLN A 403 -37.68 -15.50 -18.48
CA GLN A 403 -37.38 -14.37 -19.34
C GLN A 403 -36.15 -13.61 -18.85
N VAL A 404 -35.32 -13.18 -19.78
CA VAL A 404 -34.22 -12.23 -19.54
C VAL A 404 -34.71 -10.81 -19.78
N GLN A 405 -34.37 -9.90 -18.87
CA GLN A 405 -34.63 -8.47 -18.98
C GLN A 405 -33.31 -7.70 -18.90
N VAL A 406 -33.09 -6.79 -19.85
CA VAL A 406 -31.93 -5.90 -19.86
C VAL A 406 -32.37 -4.50 -19.42
N PHE A 407 -31.70 -3.98 -18.41
CA PHE A 407 -31.89 -2.64 -17.87
C PHE A 407 -30.68 -1.81 -18.23
N GLY A 408 -30.88 -0.79 -19.04
CA GLY A 408 -29.83 0.13 -19.45
C GLY A 408 -30.41 1.19 -20.36
N GLU A 409 -29.66 2.26 -20.56
CA GLU A 409 -30.03 3.26 -21.54
C GLU A 409 -29.83 2.68 -22.95
N GLN A 410 -30.78 2.93 -23.86
CA GLN A 410 -30.67 2.51 -25.25
C GLN A 410 -30.33 3.72 -26.13
N GLN A 411 -29.25 3.61 -26.89
CA GLN A 411 -28.82 4.64 -27.83
C GLN A 411 -28.31 3.99 -29.14
N TYR A 412 -27.99 4.83 -30.12
CA TYR A 412 -27.44 4.42 -31.42
C TYR A 412 -28.37 3.50 -32.23
N ALA A 413 -27.87 2.97 -33.35
CA ALA A 413 -28.65 2.09 -34.21
C ALA A 413 -29.00 0.77 -33.50
N HIS A 414 -30.19 0.24 -33.81
CA HIS A 414 -30.75 -0.98 -33.20
C HIS A 414 -31.03 -0.90 -31.69
N ASN A 415 -31.15 0.31 -31.13
CA ASN A 415 -31.39 0.53 -29.70
C ASN A 415 -30.38 -0.20 -28.82
N ALA A 416 -29.10 -0.13 -29.20
CA ALA A 416 -28.02 -0.77 -28.47
C ALA A 416 -27.98 -0.23 -27.03
N TYR A 417 -27.86 -1.14 -26.07
CA TYR A 417 -27.71 -0.75 -24.68
C TYR A 417 -26.31 -0.17 -24.45
N VAL A 418 -26.24 0.96 -23.77
CA VAL A 418 -24.98 1.68 -23.50
C VAL A 418 -24.67 1.71 -22.01
N MET A 419 -23.38 1.73 -21.68
CA MET A 419 -22.94 2.04 -20.33
C MET A 419 -23.14 3.53 -20.03
N SER A 420 -23.70 3.84 -18.87
CA SER A 420 -23.93 5.21 -18.39
C SER A 420 -23.52 5.30 -16.92
N ASP A 421 -22.87 6.40 -16.55
CA ASP A 421 -22.45 6.67 -15.16
C ASP A 421 -23.64 6.77 -14.19
N ILE A 422 -24.85 6.95 -14.71
CA ILE A 422 -26.08 7.16 -13.93
C ILE A 422 -26.89 5.86 -13.81
N THR A 423 -26.90 5.04 -14.86
CA THR A 423 -27.63 3.78 -14.89
C THR A 423 -26.71 2.66 -15.38
N PRO A 424 -26.12 1.87 -14.47
CA PRO A 424 -25.30 0.73 -14.87
C PRO A 424 -26.14 -0.27 -15.66
N LEU A 425 -25.49 -0.95 -16.61
CA LEU A 425 -26.13 -1.96 -17.43
C LEU A 425 -26.34 -3.23 -16.59
N GLN A 426 -27.59 -3.66 -16.46
CA GLN A 426 -27.96 -4.82 -15.66
C GLN A 426 -28.78 -5.81 -16.49
N ILE A 427 -28.54 -7.10 -16.29
CA ILE A 427 -29.27 -8.18 -16.93
C ILE A 427 -29.87 -9.05 -15.82
N LYS A 428 -31.18 -9.22 -15.82
CA LYS A 428 -31.89 -10.08 -14.87
C LYS A 428 -32.51 -11.26 -15.57
N GLY A 429 -32.40 -12.46 -15.01
CA GLY A 429 -33.04 -13.66 -15.55
C GLY A 429 -32.21 -14.93 -15.34
N PRO A 430 -32.47 -16.01 -16.11
CA PRO A 430 -31.86 -17.33 -15.88
C PRO A 430 -30.37 -17.45 -16.22
N ILE A 431 -29.68 -16.35 -16.54
CA ILE A 431 -28.24 -16.37 -16.80
C ILE A 431 -27.52 -16.53 -15.46
N PHE A 432 -26.65 -17.54 -15.38
CA PHE A 432 -25.95 -17.96 -14.16
C PHE A 432 -26.85 -18.43 -13.01
N SER A 433 -28.13 -18.73 -13.25
CA SER A 433 -29.05 -19.25 -12.21
C SER A 433 -28.81 -20.73 -11.88
N ALA A 434 -28.02 -21.42 -12.70
CA ALA A 434 -27.61 -22.80 -12.46
C ALA A 434 -26.17 -23.01 -12.94
N ASP A 435 -25.48 -23.96 -12.32
CA ASP A 435 -24.10 -24.33 -12.62
C ASP A 435 -23.90 -24.88 -14.04
N GLY A 436 -22.66 -24.81 -14.50
CA GLY A 436 -22.21 -25.31 -15.80
C GLY A 436 -21.80 -24.20 -16.75
N ILE A 437 -21.56 -24.60 -18.00
CA ILE A 437 -20.92 -23.76 -19.03
C ILE A 437 -21.96 -22.89 -19.73
N TYR A 438 -21.70 -21.59 -19.76
CA TYR A 438 -22.42 -20.58 -20.53
C TYR A 438 -21.56 -20.14 -21.73
N THR A 439 -22.16 -20.12 -22.90
CA THR A 439 -21.53 -19.70 -24.15
C THR A 439 -21.90 -18.25 -24.47
N PHE A 440 -20.88 -17.46 -24.83
CA PHE A 440 -20.97 -16.08 -25.28
C PHE A 440 -20.53 -16.03 -26.74
N ASP A 441 -21.49 -15.89 -27.66
CA ASP A 441 -21.23 -15.67 -29.07
C ASP A 441 -21.36 -14.17 -29.37
N THR A 442 -20.28 -13.56 -29.85
CA THR A 442 -20.20 -12.12 -30.11
C THR A 442 -19.96 -11.86 -31.59
N GLU A 443 -20.71 -10.90 -32.13
CA GLU A 443 -20.43 -10.31 -33.44
C GLU A 443 -20.17 -8.82 -33.25
N LEU A 444 -19.07 -8.31 -33.83
CA LEU A 444 -18.80 -6.88 -33.85
C LEU A 444 -19.51 -6.29 -35.06
N ARG A 445 -20.31 -5.26 -34.81
CA ARG A 445 -21.13 -4.58 -35.81
C ARG A 445 -20.62 -3.22 -36.19
N THR A 446 -19.78 -2.62 -35.37
CA THR A 446 -19.02 -1.40 -35.67
C THR A 446 -17.64 -1.52 -35.03
N ILE A 447 -16.67 -0.82 -35.61
CA ILE A 447 -15.29 -0.78 -35.15
C ILE A 447 -14.70 0.58 -35.52
N ASP A 448 -14.07 1.28 -34.56
CA ASP A 448 -13.48 2.63 -34.62
C ASP A 448 -14.48 3.77 -34.92
N ASN A 449 -15.59 3.47 -35.59
CA ASN A 449 -16.63 4.41 -35.99
C ASN A 449 -18.03 3.79 -35.83
N ALA A 450 -18.83 4.37 -34.93
CA ALA A 450 -20.18 3.91 -34.60
C ALA A 450 -21.19 3.98 -35.77
N ASP A 451 -20.90 4.75 -36.82
CA ASP A 451 -21.75 4.88 -38.00
C ASP A 451 -21.42 3.85 -39.10
N ASN A 452 -20.26 3.19 -39.01
CA ASN A 452 -19.79 2.26 -40.04
C ASN A 452 -20.06 0.80 -39.66
N TRP A 453 -21.04 0.18 -40.32
CA TRP A 453 -21.47 -1.18 -40.02
C TRP A 453 -20.62 -2.25 -40.72
N VAL A 454 -20.15 -3.21 -39.95
CA VAL A 454 -19.35 -4.36 -40.40
C VAL A 454 -20.07 -5.68 -40.12
N PHE A 455 -19.90 -6.65 -41.01
CA PHE A 455 -20.61 -7.94 -40.95
C PHE A 455 -19.68 -9.15 -41.09
N ASN A 456 -18.39 -8.93 -41.34
CA ASN A 456 -17.36 -9.96 -41.43
C ASN A 456 -16.70 -10.28 -40.08
N LEU A 457 -16.95 -9.48 -39.04
CA LEU A 457 -16.48 -9.70 -37.67
C LEU A 457 -17.50 -10.50 -36.86
N SER A 458 -17.88 -11.66 -37.38
CA SER A 458 -18.83 -12.58 -36.76
C SER A 458 -18.16 -13.91 -36.41
N GLY A 459 -18.39 -14.44 -35.22
CA GLY A 459 -17.86 -15.73 -34.79
C GLY A 459 -16.85 -15.67 -33.64
N TYR A 460 -16.86 -14.59 -32.87
CA TYR A 460 -16.17 -14.58 -31.58
C TYR A 460 -16.95 -15.45 -30.61
N HIS A 461 -16.27 -16.42 -30.00
CA HIS A 461 -16.88 -17.44 -29.17
C HIS A 461 -16.09 -17.57 -27.88
N SER A 462 -16.77 -17.46 -26.75
CA SER A 462 -16.20 -17.61 -25.41
C SER A 462 -17.11 -18.46 -24.51
N GLU A 463 -16.53 -19.12 -23.52
CA GLU A 463 -17.23 -20.00 -22.58
C GLU A 463 -16.88 -19.58 -21.15
N ILE A 464 -17.86 -19.53 -20.25
CA ILE A 464 -17.69 -19.28 -18.81
C ILE A 464 -18.27 -20.47 -18.04
N ASP A 465 -17.50 -21.07 -17.14
CA ASP A 465 -17.94 -22.16 -16.26
C ASP A 465 -18.30 -21.62 -14.86
N ILE A 466 -19.46 -22.03 -14.34
CA ILE A 466 -19.99 -21.63 -13.02
C ILE A 466 -20.11 -22.89 -12.15
N GLY A 467 -19.48 -22.91 -10.96
CA GLY A 467 -19.55 -24.02 -10.00
C GLY A 467 -19.67 -23.59 -8.53
N ASP A 468 -20.03 -24.55 -7.65
CA ASP A 468 -20.39 -24.38 -6.23
C ASP A 468 -19.34 -23.65 -5.35
N ASP A 469 -19.75 -22.54 -4.74
CA ASP A 469 -19.10 -21.93 -3.57
C ASP A 469 -19.49 -22.71 -2.29
N ILE A 470 -18.50 -23.19 -1.54
CA ILE A 470 -18.69 -23.91 -0.27
C ILE A 470 -19.20 -22.93 0.80
N THR A 471 -20.47 -23.04 1.17
CA THR A 471 -21.08 -22.27 2.27
C THR A 471 -20.68 -22.86 3.63
N PHE A 472 -19.95 -22.09 4.44
CA PHE A 472 -19.81 -22.33 5.88
C PHE A 472 -20.96 -21.62 6.61
N GLU A 473 -21.82 -22.38 7.28
CA GLU A 473 -22.82 -21.86 8.22
C GLU A 473 -22.14 -21.40 9.53
N GLU A 474 -22.23 -20.11 9.86
CA GLU A 474 -21.90 -19.58 11.19
C GLU A 474 -23.15 -19.49 12.08
N THR A 475 -23.07 -20.10 13.26
CA THR A 475 -24.02 -19.94 14.35
C THR A 475 -23.71 -18.66 15.14
N PHE A 476 -24.62 -17.67 15.09
CA PHE A 476 -24.58 -16.49 15.97
C PHE A 476 -24.88 -16.84 17.44
N VAL A 477 -24.09 -16.27 18.35
CA VAL A 477 -24.45 -16.10 19.77
C VAL A 477 -24.24 -14.63 20.14
N GLU A 478 -25.33 -13.98 20.58
CA GLU A 478 -25.36 -12.62 21.12
C GLU A 478 -24.85 -12.52 22.57
N ASP A 479 -24.60 -11.25 22.97
CA ASP A 479 -24.50 -10.63 24.31
C ASP A 479 -23.05 -10.44 24.86
N ARG A 480 -22.63 -9.30 25.44
CA ARG A 480 -23.28 -8.03 25.81
C ARG A 480 -22.22 -6.95 26.14
N SER A 481 -22.64 -5.68 26.07
CA SER A 481 -22.02 -4.37 26.39
C SER A 481 -21.01 -4.20 27.56
N HIS A 482 -20.06 -3.25 27.39
CA HIS A 482 -19.63 -2.13 28.28
C HIS A 482 -18.31 -1.56 27.72
N SER A 483 -17.89 -0.28 27.81
CA SER A 483 -18.39 0.94 28.43
C SER A 483 -17.54 2.11 27.88
N GLN A 484 -18.17 3.15 27.33
CA GLN A 484 -17.54 4.42 27.01
C GLN A 484 -17.27 5.23 28.29
N ALA A 485 -16.01 5.35 28.72
CA ALA A 485 -15.53 6.45 29.57
C ALA A 485 -14.01 6.37 29.83
N GLU A 486 -13.17 6.58 28.82
CA GLU A 486 -11.75 6.87 29.10
C GLU A 486 -11.03 7.72 28.03
N ASN A 487 -11.77 8.34 27.10
CA ASN A 487 -11.17 8.97 25.92
C ASN A 487 -11.06 10.51 25.96
N ILE A 488 -11.31 11.15 27.11
CA ILE A 488 -11.31 12.63 27.22
C ILE A 488 -10.04 13.18 27.88
N LEU A 489 -9.28 12.36 28.63
CA LEU A 489 -8.05 12.80 29.31
C LEU A 489 -6.77 12.63 28.46
N ARG A 490 -6.78 11.75 27.45
CA ARG A 490 -5.65 11.60 26.50
C ARG A 490 -5.56 12.74 25.48
N GLN A 491 -6.67 13.44 25.22
CA GLN A 491 -6.74 14.52 24.23
C GLN A 491 -6.10 15.84 24.70
N ILE A 492 -5.82 16.01 25.99
CA ILE A 492 -5.28 17.26 26.55
C ILE A 492 -3.74 17.27 26.59
N PHE A 493 -3.07 16.11 26.50
CA PHE A 493 -1.61 16.01 26.59
C PHE A 493 -0.88 15.78 25.26
N SER A 494 -1.56 15.61 24.11
CA SER A 494 -0.88 15.46 22.81
C SER A 494 -0.41 16.78 22.17
N ASN A 495 -0.62 17.93 22.83
CA ASN A 495 -0.32 19.26 22.29
C ASN A 495 1.08 19.80 22.64
N TYR A 496 2.01 18.97 23.10
CA TYR A 496 3.40 19.38 23.30
C TYR A 496 4.38 18.47 22.55
N LYS A 497 5.12 19.10 21.63
CA LYS A 497 6.36 18.67 20.96
C LYS A 497 6.87 17.28 21.36
N THR A 498 6.81 16.37 20.39
CA THR A 498 7.71 15.23 20.15
C THR A 498 8.09 14.42 21.39
N VAL A 499 7.50 13.22 21.49
CA VAL A 499 7.68 12.19 22.54
C VAL A 499 9.14 11.75 22.76
N ILE A 500 10.10 12.19 21.93
CA ILE A 500 11.54 11.95 22.13
C ILE A 500 12.11 12.80 23.30
N MET A 501 11.49 13.92 23.70
CA MET A 501 12.08 14.85 24.68
C MET A 501 11.65 14.71 26.15
N ILE A 502 10.67 13.89 26.52
CA ILE A 502 10.20 13.88 27.93
C ILE A 502 11.18 13.18 28.88
N ASN A 503 12.00 12.23 28.40
CA ASN A 503 12.91 11.47 29.26
C ASN A 503 14.27 12.14 29.53
N GLU A 504 14.62 13.24 28.83
CA GLU A 504 15.90 13.96 29.07
C GLU A 504 15.73 15.32 29.76
N ILE A 505 14.51 15.86 29.84
CA ILE A 505 14.24 17.15 30.52
C ILE A 505 14.00 16.98 32.04
N PHE A 506 13.67 15.77 32.51
CA PHE A 506 13.53 15.46 33.94
C PHE A 506 14.63 14.51 34.43
N LYS A 507 15.86 15.03 34.52
CA LYS A 507 16.91 14.50 35.40
C LYS A 507 17.23 15.49 36.51
#